data_AF-A0A7K2MXH5-F1
#
_entry.id   AF-A0A7K2MXH5-F1
#
_cell.length_a   1.000
_cell.length_b   1.000
_cell.length_c   1.000
_cell.angle_alpha   90.00
_cell.angle_beta   90.00
_cell.angle_gamma   90.00
#
_symmetry.space_group_name_H-M   'P 1'
#
loop_
_entity.id
_entity.type
_entity.pdbx_description
1 polymer ?
#
loop_
_entity_poly.entity_id
_entity_poly.type
_entity_poly.pdbx_seq_one_letter_code
_entity_poly.pdbx_strand_id
1 'polypeptide(L)'
;MSRGRAVVRVSRALFVLLLVILPVALVDVGGLSATVALAATTAVASALAACAVVAARCAPAVPPTRVRTAIRDRDLRTAFLPQRDPDAPGRRRPRAPGHALPATTA
;
A
#
# COMPACT_ATOMS: atom_id res chain seq x y z
N MET A 1 -7.92 10.25 -12.94
CA MET A 1 -7.87 8.95 -13.64
C MET A 1 -6.96 8.94 -14.89
N SER A 2 -6.43 10.07 -15.37
CA SER A 2 -5.59 10.15 -16.59
C SER A 2 -4.11 9.78 -16.39
N ARG A 3 -3.52 10.08 -15.23
CA ARG A 3 -2.09 9.82 -14.94
C ARG A 3 -1.72 8.33 -15.02
N GLY A 4 -2.56 7.44 -14.50
CA GLY A 4 -2.31 5.99 -14.55
C GLY A 4 -2.26 5.43 -15.97
N ARG A 5 -3.10 5.96 -16.89
CA ARG A 5 -3.11 5.52 -18.29
C ARG A 5 -1.88 5.97 -19.09
N ALA A 6 -1.25 7.08 -18.70
CA ALA A 6 0.00 7.54 -19.32
C ALA A 6 1.19 6.69 -18.83
N VAL A 7 1.28 6.45 -17.51
CA VAL A 7 2.34 5.63 -16.91
C VAL A 7 2.31 4.19 -17.44
N VAL A 8 1.12 3.60 -17.60
CA VAL A 8 0.97 2.25 -18.19
C VAL A 8 1.39 2.19 -19.66
N ARG A 9 1.20 3.28 -20.43
CA ARG A 9 1.62 3.33 -21.84
C ARG A 9 3.13 3.46 -21.99
N VAL A 10 3.77 4.31 -21.17
CA VAL A 10 5.23 4.49 -21.17
C VAL A 10 5.95 3.22 -20.73
N SER A 11 5.46 2.57 -19.67
CA SER A 11 6.01 1.29 -19.20
C SER A 11 5.88 0.18 -20.24
N ARG A 12 4.77 0.11 -20.99
CA ARG A 12 4.62 -0.84 -22.10
C ARG A 12 5.61 -0.59 -23.24
N ALA A 13 5.82 0.67 -23.62
CA ALA A 13 6.79 1.02 -24.67
C ALA A 13 8.24 0.69 -24.26
N LEU A 14 8.63 1.01 -23.02
CA LEU A 14 9.94 0.66 -22.47
C LEU A 14 10.14 -0.86 -22.40
N PHE A 15 9.10 -1.61 -22.02
CA PHE A 15 9.18 -3.07 -21.97
C PHE A 15 9.37 -3.68 -23.37
N VAL A 16 8.65 -3.20 -24.39
CA VAL A 16 8.85 -3.66 -25.77
C VAL A 16 10.25 -3.30 -26.26
N LEU A 17 10.74 -2.10 -25.98
CA LEU A 17 12.09 -1.68 -26.34
C LEU A 17 13.15 -2.60 -25.71
N LEU A 18 13.03 -2.90 -24.42
CA LEU A 18 13.92 -3.82 -23.71
C LEU A 18 13.87 -5.22 -24.32
N LEU A 19 12.67 -5.71 -24.66
CA LEU A 19 12.47 -7.03 -25.26
C LEU A 19 13.10 -7.17 -26.65
N VAL A 20 13.28 -6.05 -27.38
CA VAL A 20 13.93 -6.03 -28.69
C VAL A 20 15.44 -5.83 -28.59
N ILE A 21 15.92 -4.95 -27.70
CA ILE A 21 17.36 -4.66 -27.58
C ILE A 21 18.11 -5.83 -26.94
N LEU A 22 17.52 -6.47 -25.93
CA LEU A 22 18.17 -7.54 -25.18
C LEU A 22 18.56 -8.77 -26.04
N PRO A 23 17.70 -9.32 -26.92
CA PRO A 23 18.09 -10.42 -27.80
C PRO A 23 19.12 -10.00 -28.85
N VAL A 24 19.03 -8.77 -29.39
CA VAL A 24 20.01 -8.24 -30.35
C VAL A 24 21.40 -8.17 -29.73
N ALA A 25 21.50 -7.66 -28.50
CA ALA A 25 22.76 -7.62 -27.76
C ALA A 25 23.28 -9.03 -27.41
N LEU A 26 22.40 -10.00 -27.17
CA LEU A 26 22.80 -11.38 -26.84
C LEU A 26 23.31 -12.18 -28.03
N VAL A 27 22.73 -11.96 -29.22
CA VAL A 27 23.21 -12.57 -30.46
C VAL A 27 24.68 -12.19 -30.71
N ASP A 28 25.07 -10.98 -30.32
CA ASP A 28 26.44 -10.47 -30.42
C ASP A 28 27.41 -11.08 -29.37
N VAL A 29 26.89 -11.58 -28.24
CA VAL A 29 27.68 -12.09 -27.10
C VAL A 29 27.95 -13.61 -27.17
N GLY A 30 27.25 -14.36 -28.02
CA GLY A 30 27.70 -15.68 -28.51
C GLY A 30 27.86 -16.84 -27.48
N GLY A 31 27.29 -16.75 -26.27
CA GLY A 31 27.53 -17.75 -25.21
C GLY A 31 26.29 -18.56 -24.78
N LEU A 32 26.32 -19.89 -24.98
CA LEU A 32 25.23 -20.80 -24.56
C LEU A 32 24.88 -20.67 -23.07
N SER A 33 25.87 -20.57 -22.17
CA SER A 33 25.62 -20.36 -20.73
C SER A 33 24.92 -19.04 -20.42
N ALA A 34 25.23 -17.97 -21.18
CA ALA A 34 24.57 -16.68 -21.02
C ALA A 34 23.11 -16.76 -21.49
N THR A 35 22.83 -17.49 -22.58
CA THR A 35 21.46 -17.72 -23.05
C THR A 35 20.62 -18.51 -22.04
N VAL A 36 21.20 -19.53 -21.39
CA VAL A 36 20.50 -20.36 -20.39
C VAL A 36 20.23 -19.57 -19.11
N ALA A 37 21.24 -18.86 -18.58
CA ALA A 37 21.07 -18.02 -17.39
C ALA A 37 20.02 -16.91 -17.62
N LEU A 38 20.00 -16.33 -18.83
CA LEU A 38 18.99 -15.35 -19.19
C LEU A 38 17.61 -15.99 -19.34
N ALA A 39 17.49 -17.14 -20.00
CA ALA A 39 16.22 -17.87 -20.14
C ALA A 39 15.62 -18.23 -18.77
N ALA A 40 16.45 -18.64 -17.81
CA ALA A 40 16.02 -18.88 -16.44
C ALA A 40 15.54 -17.58 -15.78
N THR A 41 16.27 -16.48 -15.95
CA THR A 41 15.90 -15.17 -15.38
C THR A 41 14.61 -14.63 -15.98
N THR A 42 14.40 -14.75 -17.30
CA THR A 42 13.19 -14.30 -17.98
C THR A 42 11.98 -15.16 -17.59
N ALA A 43 12.17 -16.47 -17.41
CA ALA A 43 11.13 -17.35 -16.88
C ALA A 43 10.69 -16.90 -15.49
N VAL A 44 11.63 -16.67 -14.57
CA VAL A 44 11.32 -16.18 -13.21
C VAL A 44 10.67 -14.80 -13.24
N ALA A 45 11.19 -13.87 -14.05
CA ALA A 45 10.63 -12.54 -14.19
C ALA A 45 9.19 -12.56 -14.74
N SER A 46 8.91 -13.42 -15.72
CA SER A 46 7.56 -13.58 -16.28
C SER A 46 6.58 -14.19 -15.27
N ALA A 47 7.02 -15.17 -14.48
CA ALA A 47 6.22 -15.75 -13.41
C ALA A 47 5.89 -14.72 -12.32
N LEU A 48 6.89 -13.91 -11.91
CA LEU A 48 6.69 -12.82 -10.96
C LEU A 48 5.75 -11.73 -11.51
N ALA A 49 5.90 -11.37 -12.78
CA ALA A 49 5.01 -10.41 -13.43
C ALA A 49 3.57 -10.92 -13.51
N ALA A 50 3.38 -12.20 -13.87
CA ALA A 50 2.06 -12.82 -13.86
C ALA A 50 1.45 -12.82 -12.46
N CYS A 51 2.22 -13.20 -11.43
CA CYS A 51 1.78 -13.16 -10.04
C CYS A 51 1.39 -11.74 -9.60
N ALA A 52 2.21 -10.73 -9.93
CA ALA A 52 1.92 -9.34 -9.63
C ALA A 52 0.64 -8.84 -10.32
N VAL A 53 0.42 -9.21 -11.59
CA VAL A 53 -0.81 -8.87 -12.31
C VAL A 53 -2.03 -9.54 -11.68
N VAL A 54 -1.94 -10.83 -11.34
CA VAL A 54 -3.02 -11.55 -10.65
C VAL A 54 -3.32 -10.89 -9.31
N ALA A 55 -2.31 -10.61 -8.49
CA ALA A 55 -2.46 -9.92 -7.22
C ALA A 55 -3.10 -8.53 -7.37
N ALA A 56 -2.70 -7.76 -8.39
CA ALA A 56 -3.29 -6.45 -8.69
C ALA A 56 -4.75 -6.54 -9.16
N ARG A 57 -5.14 -7.62 -9.84
CA ARG A 57 -6.54 -7.86 -10.26
C ARG A 57 -7.42 -8.34 -9.11
N CYS A 58 -6.85 -9.12 -8.19
CA CYS A 58 -7.55 -9.58 -6.99
C CYS A 58 -7.67 -8.48 -5.91
N ALA A 59 -6.89 -7.40 -6.01
CA ALA A 59 -6.97 -6.29 -5.09
C ALA A 59 -8.37 -5.61 -5.18
N PRO A 60 -9.12 -5.52 -4.07
CA PRO A 60 -10.42 -4.87 -4.06
C PRO A 60 -10.33 -3.40 -4.52
N ALA A 61 -11.24 -2.97 -5.38
CA ALA A 61 -11.34 -1.57 -5.77
C ALA A 61 -11.85 -0.74 -4.59
N VAL A 62 -10.93 -0.05 -3.90
CA VAL A 62 -11.27 0.79 -2.74
C VAL A 62 -11.45 2.24 -3.18
N PRO A 63 -12.57 2.91 -2.86
CA PRO A 63 -12.73 4.33 -3.15
C PRO A 63 -11.66 5.14 -2.40
N PRO A 64 -11.07 6.18 -3.03
CA PRO A 64 -9.94 6.92 -2.45
C PRO A 64 -10.30 7.60 -1.12
N THR A 65 -11.59 7.87 -0.89
CA THR A 65 -12.10 8.37 0.40
C THR A 65 -11.89 7.35 1.51
N ARG A 66 -12.08 6.05 1.26
CA ARG A 66 -11.91 5.00 2.29
C ARG A 66 -10.47 4.87 2.75
N VAL A 67 -9.49 5.09 1.87
CA VAL A 67 -8.07 5.14 2.25
C VAL A 67 -7.81 6.34 3.15
N ARG A 68 -8.31 7.53 2.76
CA ARG A 68 -8.15 8.75 3.56
C ARG A 68 -8.84 8.65 4.91
N THR A 69 -10.04 8.07 4.97
CA THR A 69 -10.76 7.87 6.23
C THR A 69 -10.09 6.79 7.08
N ALA A 70 -9.55 5.73 6.49
CA ALA A 70 -8.80 4.70 7.24
C ALA A 70 -7.50 5.25 7.82
N ILE A 71 -6.77 6.08 7.06
CA ILE A 71 -5.59 6.79 7.57
C ILE A 71 -6.00 7.75 8.67
N ARG A 72 -7.05 8.54 8.46
CA ARG A 72 -7.54 9.48 9.47
C ARG A 72 -8.04 8.77 10.73
N ASP A 73 -8.71 7.63 10.60
CA ASP A 73 -9.17 6.80 11.72
C ASP A 73 -7.98 6.20 12.49
N ARG A 74 -6.97 5.71 11.77
CA ARG A 74 -5.72 5.23 12.38
C ARG A 74 -5.01 6.36 13.14
N ASP A 75 -4.89 7.53 12.51
CA ASP A 75 -4.30 8.71 13.14
C ASP A 75 -5.07 9.08 14.40
N LEU A 76 -6.41 9.14 14.36
CA LEU A 76 -7.23 9.44 15.53
C LEU A 76 -7.07 8.41 16.66
N ARG A 77 -6.95 7.12 16.33
CA ARG A 77 -6.72 6.05 17.32
C ARG A 77 -5.37 6.16 18.03
N THR A 78 -4.37 6.78 17.40
CA THR A 78 -3.01 6.92 17.95
C THR A 78 -2.64 8.35 18.31
N ALA A 79 -3.44 9.34 17.94
CA ALA A 79 -3.18 10.75 18.15
C ALA A 79 -3.33 11.14 19.63
N PHE A 80 -4.15 10.40 20.37
CA PHE A 80 -4.33 10.62 21.79
C PHE A 80 -3.52 9.56 22.53
N LEU A 81 -2.64 10.00 23.45
CA LEU A 81 -2.26 9.14 24.56
C LEU A 81 -3.57 8.65 25.21
N PRO A 82 -3.69 7.38 25.62
CA PRO A 82 -4.86 6.92 26.37
C PRO A 82 -5.11 7.93 27.50
N GLN A 83 -6.21 8.68 27.36
CA GLN A 83 -6.55 9.71 28.32
C GLN A 83 -6.73 9.02 29.65
N ARG A 84 -6.03 9.52 30.67
CA ARG A 84 -6.16 9.02 32.03
C ARG A 84 -7.62 9.20 32.41
N ASP A 85 -8.28 8.10 32.76
CA ASP A 85 -9.69 8.11 33.17
C ASP A 85 -9.90 9.27 34.18
N PRO A 86 -10.76 10.26 33.85
CA PRO A 86 -10.99 11.39 34.72
C PRO A 86 -11.55 10.97 36.09
N ASP A 87 -12.20 9.80 36.14
CA ASP A 87 -12.75 9.20 37.35
C ASP A 87 -11.75 8.24 38.03
N ALA A 88 -10.62 7.92 37.38
CA ALA A 88 -9.59 7.12 38.01
C ALA A 88 -9.07 7.84 39.24
N PRO A 89 -8.79 7.11 40.34
CA PRO A 89 -8.34 7.71 41.58
C PRO A 89 -7.01 8.44 41.36
N GLY A 90 -7.09 9.77 41.23
CA GLY A 90 -5.95 10.66 41.23
C GLY A 90 -5.36 10.82 42.63
N ARG A 91 -4.40 11.73 42.79
CA ARG A 91 -4.15 12.29 44.13
C ARG A 91 -5.46 12.87 44.64
N ARG A 92 -5.80 12.65 45.92
CA ARG A 92 -6.95 13.30 46.57
C ARG A 92 -6.85 14.80 46.37
N ARG A 93 -7.55 15.32 45.37
CA ARG A 93 -7.87 16.72 45.23
C ARG A 93 -9.25 16.89 45.87
N PRO A 94 -9.48 17.97 46.62
CA PRO A 94 -10.83 18.37 46.97
C PRO A 94 -11.66 18.38 45.68
N ARG A 95 -12.65 17.49 45.58
CA ARG A 95 -13.61 17.55 44.48
C ARG A 95 -14.33 18.88 44.66
N ALA A 96 -14.33 19.76 43.66
CA ALA A 96 -15.25 20.88 43.69
C ALA A 96 -16.65 20.31 43.97
N PRO A 97 -17.44 20.89 44.88
CA PRO A 97 -18.76 20.37 45.20
C PRO A 97 -19.56 20.18 43.90
N GLY A 98 -19.78 18.93 43.53
CA GLY A 98 -20.55 18.60 42.34
C GLY A 98 -22.01 18.81 42.68
N HIS A 99 -22.64 19.84 42.12
CA HIS A 99 -24.09 19.90 42.10
C HIS A 99 -24.61 18.66 41.38
N ALA A 100 -25.45 17.88 42.05
CA ALA A 100 -26.13 16.73 41.46
C ALA A 100 -27.00 17.25 40.30
N LEU A 101 -26.58 16.98 39.07
CA LEU A 101 -27.41 17.23 37.91
C LEU A 101 -28.50 16.16 37.87
N PRO A 102 -29.78 16.54 37.74
CA PRO A 102 -30.87 15.58 37.63
C PRO A 102 -30.69 14.76 36.34
N ALA A 103 -30.74 13.44 36.49
CA ALA A 103 -30.75 12.53 35.36
C ALA A 103 -31.98 12.84 34.49
N THR A 104 -31.76 13.13 33.21
CA THR A 104 -32.86 13.15 32.22
C THR A 104 -33.37 11.73 32.07
N THR A 105 -34.62 11.52 32.48
CA THR A 105 -35.40 10.33 32.14
C THR A 105 -35.91 10.45 30.71
N ALA A 106 -35.60 9.45 29.88
CA ALA A 106 -36.29 9.15 28.63
C ALA A 106 -36.71 7.68 28.67
#